data_AF-A0A8T5FFQ7-F1
#
_entry.id   AF-A0A8T5FFQ7-F1
#
_cell.length_a   1.000
_cell.length_b   1.000
_cell.length_c   1.000
_cell.angle_alpha   90.00
_cell.angle_beta   90.00
_cell.angle_gamma   90.00
#
_symmetry.space_group_name_H-M   'P 1'
#
loop_
_entity.id
_entity.type
_entity.pdbx_description
1 polymer ?
#
loop_
_entity_poly.entity_id
_entity_poly.type
_entity_poly.pdbx_seq_one_letter_code
_entity_poly.pdbx_strand_id
1 'polypeptide(L)'
;MSNRLHLTPNQRRELTDIILARGDSYCCFYCQYEFKNIKECWLEHLDDDRTHNNPDNIVFTCRRCNIKKQHNESMRLQAREKLRVNQVMNYVRDWKELQKLQTHSTEQIDINKSNCDITLQWLEEELPLGESNRVLLKTAVDTITFECKDRTGHGSQQSIRNYIDYLTSSAPKAPFEIFKFDHKRYIRRKQHDN
;
A
#
# COMPACT_ATOMS: atom_id res chain seq x y z
N MET A 1 3.91 -40.01 -1.25
CA MET A 1 3.37 -38.99 -0.31
C MET A 1 3.12 -37.72 -1.11
N SER A 2 1.86 -37.33 -1.31
CA SER A 2 1.47 -36.29 -2.26
C SER A 2 1.49 -34.92 -1.59
N ASN A 3 2.38 -34.03 -2.05
CA ASN A 3 2.52 -32.63 -1.61
C ASN A 3 1.27 -31.78 -1.97
N ARG A 4 0.11 -32.08 -1.39
CA ARG A 4 -1.15 -31.36 -1.66
C ARG A 4 -1.35 -30.19 -0.69
N LEU A 5 -0.62 -29.10 -0.92
CA LEU A 5 -1.01 -27.75 -0.49
C LEU A 5 -1.04 -26.89 -1.75
N HIS A 6 -2.21 -26.70 -2.36
CA HIS A 6 -2.32 -26.06 -3.68
C HIS A 6 -2.47 -24.54 -3.67
N LEU A 7 -2.77 -23.96 -2.50
CA LEU A 7 -2.71 -22.52 -2.27
C LEU A 7 -1.79 -22.25 -1.08
N THR A 8 -0.76 -21.42 -1.28
CA THR A 8 0.10 -20.96 -0.19
C THR A 8 -0.69 -20.06 0.77
N PRO A 9 -0.25 -19.87 2.01
CA PRO A 9 -0.91 -18.96 2.94
C PRO A 9 -1.09 -17.54 2.36
N ASN A 10 -0.11 -17.05 1.60
CA ASN A 10 -0.19 -15.75 0.94
C ASN A 10 -1.27 -15.73 -0.16
N GLN A 11 -1.29 -16.76 -1.03
CA GLN A 11 -2.32 -16.88 -2.06
C GLN A 11 -3.73 -16.94 -1.47
N ARG A 12 -3.91 -17.63 -0.34
CA ARG A 12 -5.22 -17.69 0.33
C ARG A 12 -5.68 -16.32 0.81
N ARG A 13 -4.76 -15.48 1.30
CA ARG A 13 -5.07 -14.11 1.74
C ARG A 13 -5.47 -13.26 0.54
N GLU A 14 -4.62 -13.19 -0.48
CA GLU A 14 -4.87 -12.39 -1.69
C GLU A 14 -6.17 -12.79 -2.39
N LEU A 15 -6.44 -14.09 -2.53
CA LEU A 15 -7.67 -14.59 -3.16
C LEU A 15 -8.91 -14.23 -2.35
N THR A 16 -8.83 -14.24 -1.01
CA THR A 16 -9.97 -13.86 -0.16
C THR A 16 -10.36 -12.41 -0.42
N ASP A 17 -9.39 -11.49 -0.45
CA ASP A 17 -9.64 -10.08 -0.70
C ASP A 17 -10.23 -9.85 -2.09
N ILE A 18 -9.67 -10.51 -3.12
CA ILE A 18 -10.16 -10.40 -4.51
C ILE A 18 -11.60 -10.91 -4.64
N ILE A 19 -11.93 -12.04 -4.01
CA ILE A 19 -13.27 -12.64 -4.08
C ILE A 19 -14.30 -11.74 -3.40
N LEU A 20 -13.97 -11.16 -2.24
CA LEU A 20 -14.84 -10.20 -1.57
C LEU A 20 -15.02 -8.92 -2.39
N ALA A 21 -13.93 -8.40 -2.97
CA ALA A 21 -13.96 -7.21 -3.82
C ALA A 21 -14.83 -7.42 -5.07
N ARG A 22 -14.81 -8.63 -5.65
CA ARG A 22 -15.70 -9.05 -6.75
C ARG A 22 -17.20 -8.95 -6.39
N GLY A 23 -17.54 -8.79 -5.12
CA GLY A 23 -18.90 -8.66 -4.61
C GLY A 23 -19.49 -9.99 -4.14
N ASP A 24 -18.69 -11.06 -4.07
CA ASP A 24 -19.15 -12.32 -3.50
C ASP A 24 -19.30 -12.17 -1.99
N SER A 25 -20.44 -12.61 -1.46
CA SER A 25 -20.68 -12.62 -0.01
C SER A 25 -19.76 -13.62 0.69
N TYR A 26 -19.43 -13.35 1.96
CA TYR A 26 -18.63 -14.24 2.80
C TYR A 26 -19.45 -15.44 3.32
N CYS A 27 -20.00 -16.21 2.39
CA CYS A 27 -20.83 -17.38 2.64
C CYS A 27 -20.46 -18.52 1.67
N CYS A 28 -20.92 -19.73 1.96
CA CYS A 28 -20.71 -20.87 1.08
C CYS A 28 -21.47 -20.67 -0.23
N PHE A 29 -20.76 -20.66 -1.36
CA PHE A 29 -21.35 -20.50 -2.70
C PHE A 29 -22.52 -21.47 -2.97
N TYR A 30 -22.44 -22.72 -2.50
CA TYR A 30 -23.45 -23.73 -2.80
C TYR A 30 -24.66 -23.73 -1.85
N CYS A 31 -24.44 -23.50 -0.56
CA CYS A 31 -25.50 -23.62 0.46
C CYS A 31 -25.84 -22.32 1.15
N GLN A 32 -25.19 -21.21 0.77
CA GLN A 32 -25.39 -19.86 1.29
C GLN A 32 -25.22 -19.73 2.80
N TYR A 33 -24.52 -20.69 3.43
CA TYR A 33 -24.20 -20.63 4.85
C TYR A 33 -23.15 -19.53 5.09
N GLU A 34 -23.50 -18.52 5.88
CA GLU A 34 -22.57 -17.47 6.31
C GLU A 34 -21.54 -18.03 7.28
N PHE A 35 -20.26 -17.79 6.99
CA PHE A 35 -19.19 -18.31 7.83
C PHE A 35 -19.03 -17.45 9.08
N LYS A 36 -18.95 -18.09 10.24
CA LYS A 36 -18.72 -17.39 11.51
C LYS A 36 -17.25 -17.00 11.70
N ASN A 37 -16.34 -17.70 11.03
CA ASN A 37 -14.90 -17.51 11.13
C ASN A 37 -14.17 -18.11 9.93
N ILE A 38 -12.89 -17.76 9.80
CA ILE A 38 -12.03 -18.18 8.68
C ILE A 38 -11.79 -19.69 8.60
N LYS A 39 -11.93 -20.45 9.71
CA LYS A 39 -11.70 -21.90 9.72
C LYS A 39 -12.85 -22.66 9.05
N GLU A 40 -14.04 -22.07 9.00
CA GLU A 40 -15.22 -22.63 8.33
C GLU A 40 -15.19 -22.40 6.82
N CYS A 41 -14.42 -21.40 6.36
CA CYS A 41 -14.32 -20.98 4.98
C CYS A 41 -13.17 -21.68 4.23
N TRP A 42 -13.53 -22.36 3.14
CA TRP A 42 -12.60 -23.01 2.23
C TRP A 42 -12.61 -22.31 0.88
N LEU A 43 -11.43 -22.18 0.28
CA LEU A 43 -11.27 -21.76 -1.11
C LEU A 43 -11.29 -22.99 -2.00
N GLU A 44 -12.17 -22.98 -3.00
CA GLU A 44 -12.42 -24.13 -3.87
C GLU A 44 -12.38 -23.75 -5.34
N HIS A 45 -11.75 -24.62 -6.14
CA HIS A 45 -11.59 -24.52 -7.58
C HIS A 45 -12.85 -24.97 -8.31
N LEU A 46 -13.48 -24.06 -9.04
CA LEU A 46 -14.74 -24.32 -9.75
C LEU A 46 -14.60 -25.41 -10.83
N ASP A 47 -13.45 -25.50 -11.49
CA ASP A 47 -13.15 -26.46 -12.56
C ASP A 47 -12.59 -27.82 -12.10
N ASP A 48 -12.49 -28.05 -10.79
CA ASP A 48 -11.88 -29.23 -10.18
C ASP A 48 -10.35 -29.38 -10.39
N ASP A 49 -9.69 -28.46 -11.12
CA ASP A 49 -8.25 -28.45 -11.32
C ASP A 49 -7.55 -27.60 -10.25
N ARG A 50 -6.85 -28.27 -9.35
CA ARG A 50 -6.17 -27.64 -8.21
C ARG A 50 -4.93 -26.84 -8.59
N THR A 51 -4.51 -26.86 -9.85
CA THR A 51 -3.39 -26.04 -10.35
C THR A 51 -3.85 -24.68 -10.86
N HIS A 52 -5.15 -24.51 -11.14
CA HIS A 52 -5.71 -23.29 -11.71
C HIS A 52 -6.10 -22.26 -10.63
N ASN A 53 -5.09 -21.63 -10.04
CA ASN A 53 -5.23 -20.70 -8.92
C ASN A 53 -5.69 -19.28 -9.32
N ASN A 54 -6.29 -19.10 -10.49
CA ASN A 54 -6.79 -17.80 -10.94
C ASN A 54 -8.02 -17.39 -10.10
N PRO A 55 -8.16 -16.12 -9.69
CA PRO A 55 -9.25 -15.72 -8.79
C PRO A 55 -10.65 -15.98 -9.35
N ASP A 56 -10.83 -15.95 -10.67
CA ASP A 56 -12.11 -16.27 -11.34
C ASP A 56 -12.54 -17.71 -11.11
N ASN A 57 -11.58 -18.60 -10.89
CA ASN A 57 -11.79 -20.03 -10.64
C ASN A 57 -11.98 -20.37 -9.16
N ILE A 58 -11.94 -19.39 -8.27
CA ILE A 58 -12.02 -19.63 -6.83
C ILE A 58 -13.29 -19.02 -6.23
N VAL A 59 -13.94 -19.80 -5.36
CA VAL A 59 -15.07 -19.35 -4.53
C VAL A 59 -14.90 -19.79 -3.08
N PHE A 60 -15.68 -19.16 -2.19
CA PHE A 60 -15.83 -19.62 -0.82
C PHE A 60 -16.80 -20.79 -0.73
N THR A 61 -16.46 -21.81 0.05
CA THR A 61 -17.29 -22.98 0.30
C THR A 61 -17.11 -23.50 1.71
N CYS A 62 -18.13 -24.17 2.25
CA CYS A 62 -17.96 -24.94 3.48
C CYS A 62 -17.35 -26.31 3.16
N ARG A 63 -16.69 -26.93 4.14
CA ARG A 63 -16.05 -28.25 3.96
C ARG A 63 -17.01 -29.30 3.40
N ARG A 64 -18.27 -29.30 3.86
CA ARG A 64 -19.30 -30.27 3.44
C ARG A 64 -19.63 -30.13 1.95
N CYS A 65 -19.85 -28.91 1.46
CA CYS A 65 -20.17 -28.68 0.05
C CYS A 65 -18.97 -28.96 -0.86
N ASN A 66 -17.76 -28.59 -0.44
CA ASN A 66 -16.53 -28.91 -1.18
C ASN A 66 -16.39 -30.42 -1.45
N ILE A 67 -16.60 -31.26 -0.42
CA ILE A 67 -16.56 -32.72 -0.57
C ILE A 67 -17.71 -33.21 -1.45
N LYS A 68 -18.93 -32.70 -1.23
CA LYS A 68 -20.14 -33.14 -1.95
C LYS A 68 -20.07 -32.85 -3.45
N LYS A 69 -19.49 -31.72 -3.85
CA LYS A 69 -19.39 -31.28 -5.25
C LYS A 69 -18.73 -32.34 -6.14
N GLN A 70 -17.69 -33.03 -5.64
CA GLN A 70 -16.94 -34.06 -6.38
C GLN A 70 -17.82 -35.20 -6.90
N HIS A 71 -18.99 -35.42 -6.29
CA HIS A 71 -19.91 -36.50 -6.63
C HIS A 71 -21.31 -35.99 -7.01
N ASN A 72 -21.48 -34.68 -7.23
CA ASN A 72 -22.78 -34.08 -7.49
C ASN A 72 -22.75 -33.24 -8.78
N GLU A 73 -23.35 -33.77 -9.84
CA GLU A 73 -23.34 -33.12 -11.16
C GLU A 73 -24.04 -31.76 -11.16
N SER A 74 -25.11 -31.60 -10.39
CA SER A 74 -25.80 -30.30 -10.27
C SER A 74 -24.89 -29.22 -9.67
N MET A 75 -24.10 -29.57 -8.65
CA MET A 75 -23.13 -28.65 -8.07
C MET A 75 -21.99 -28.34 -9.06
N ARG A 76 -21.53 -29.32 -9.85
CA ARG A 76 -20.51 -29.10 -10.90
C ARG A 76 -21.04 -28.20 -12.02
N LEU A 77 -22.32 -28.31 -12.38
CA LEU A 77 -22.99 -27.40 -13.30
C LEU A 77 -23.01 -25.96 -12.76
N GLN A 78 -23.39 -25.77 -11.49
CA GLN A 78 -23.34 -24.45 -10.85
C GLN A 78 -21.93 -23.86 -10.83
N ALA A 79 -20.92 -24.69 -10.58
CA ALA A 79 -19.53 -24.26 -10.56
C ALA A 79 -19.04 -23.79 -11.93
N ARG A 80 -19.34 -24.56 -12.99
CA ARG A 80 -19.02 -24.18 -14.38
C ARG A 80 -19.67 -22.86 -14.78
N GLU A 81 -20.94 -22.65 -14.42
CA GLU A 81 -21.64 -21.41 -14.74
C GLU A 81 -21.06 -20.22 -13.97
N LYS A 82 -20.74 -20.39 -12.68
CA LYS A 82 -20.07 -19.35 -11.88
C LYS A 82 -18.70 -18.98 -12.46
N LEU A 83 -17.92 -19.95 -12.91
CA LEU A 83 -16.63 -19.70 -13.56
C LEU A 83 -16.81 -18.86 -14.82
N ARG A 84 -17.77 -19.22 -15.67
CA ARG A 84 -18.11 -18.47 -16.89
C ARG A 84 -18.50 -17.03 -16.56
N VAL A 85 -19.36 -16.83 -15.56
CA VAL A 85 -19.77 -15.48 -15.13
C VAL A 85 -18.57 -14.68 -14.63
N ASN A 86 -17.74 -15.26 -13.76
CA ASN A 86 -16.57 -14.58 -13.22
C ASN A 86 -15.60 -14.13 -14.34
N GLN A 87 -15.36 -14.99 -15.33
CA GLN A 87 -14.48 -14.68 -16.46
C GLN A 87 -15.03 -13.56 -17.37
N VAL A 88 -16.35 -13.49 -17.57
CA VAL A 88 -16.98 -12.45 -18.39
C VAL A 88 -17.02 -11.09 -17.69
N MET A 89 -17.11 -11.09 -16.35
CA MET A 89 -17.22 -9.87 -15.56
C MET A 89 -15.95 -8.99 -15.59
N ASN A 90 -14.80 -9.48 -16.07
CA ASN A 90 -13.50 -8.79 -16.20
C ASN A 90 -12.95 -8.03 -14.97
N TYR A 91 -13.68 -8.05 -13.85
CA TYR A 91 -13.43 -7.29 -12.63
C TYR A 91 -12.04 -7.51 -12.03
N VAL A 92 -11.59 -8.77 -12.02
CA VAL A 92 -10.33 -9.16 -11.37
C VAL A 92 -9.10 -8.61 -12.11
N ARG A 93 -9.21 -8.40 -13.43
CA ARG A 93 -8.12 -7.84 -14.24
C ARG A 93 -7.91 -6.35 -13.93
N ASP A 94 -9.00 -5.63 -13.75
CA ASP A 94 -8.98 -4.21 -13.39
C ASP A 94 -8.53 -4.01 -11.94
N TRP A 95 -8.92 -4.89 -11.01
CA TRP A 95 -8.50 -4.82 -9.61
C TRP A 95 -6.97 -4.92 -9.41
N LYS A 96 -6.28 -5.84 -10.09
CA LYS A 96 -4.81 -5.96 -9.93
C LYS A 96 -4.07 -4.72 -10.44
N GLU A 97 -4.55 -4.10 -11.50
CA GLU A 97 -3.98 -2.87 -12.04
C GLU A 97 -4.30 -1.67 -11.11
N LEU A 98 -5.53 -1.58 -10.60
CA LEU A 98 -5.92 -0.59 -9.60
C LEU A 98 -5.11 -0.74 -8.30
N GLN A 99 -4.88 -1.97 -7.83
CA GLN A 99 -4.09 -2.24 -6.63
C GLN A 99 -2.63 -1.82 -6.86
N LYS A 100 -1.99 -2.20 -7.98
CA LYS A 100 -0.62 -1.74 -8.29
C LYS A 100 -0.51 -0.22 -8.34
N LEU A 101 -1.48 0.46 -8.96
CA LEU A 101 -1.53 1.91 -9.01
C LEU A 101 -1.67 2.52 -7.60
N GLN A 102 -2.46 1.88 -6.73
CA GLN A 102 -2.68 2.33 -5.37
C GLN A 102 -1.46 2.09 -4.49
N THR A 103 -0.81 0.92 -4.55
CA THR A 103 0.40 0.62 -3.77
C THR A 103 1.56 1.55 -4.16
N HIS A 104 1.79 1.75 -5.47
CA HIS A 104 2.83 2.67 -5.93
C HIS A 104 2.56 4.13 -5.54
N SER A 105 1.28 4.54 -5.54
CA SER A 105 0.88 5.87 -5.08
C SER A 105 1.13 6.03 -3.57
N THR A 106 0.73 5.05 -2.76
CA THR A 106 0.91 5.07 -1.31
C THR A 106 2.39 5.05 -0.92
N GLU A 107 3.21 4.19 -1.53
CA GLU A 107 4.66 4.14 -1.29
C GLU A 107 5.34 5.47 -1.62
N GLN A 108 5.01 6.09 -2.77
CA GLN A 108 5.58 7.39 -3.13
C GLN A 108 5.14 8.51 -2.18
N ILE A 109 3.88 8.48 -1.74
CA ILE A 109 3.36 9.43 -0.74
C ILE A 109 4.09 9.23 0.59
N ASP A 110 4.28 7.99 1.03
CA ASP A 110 4.92 7.68 2.30
C ASP A 110 6.42 8.01 2.28
N ILE A 111 7.11 7.78 1.17
CA ILE A 111 8.50 8.21 0.95
C ILE A 111 8.59 9.74 1.00
N ASN A 112 7.67 10.45 0.34
CA ASN A 112 7.67 11.91 0.34
C ASN A 112 7.39 12.50 1.73
N LYS A 113 6.46 11.91 2.48
CA LYS A 113 6.20 12.28 3.88
C LYS A 113 7.43 12.03 4.74
N SER A 114 8.00 10.83 4.67
CA SER A 114 9.20 10.46 5.45
C SER A 114 10.38 11.38 5.17
N ASN A 115 10.64 11.73 3.90
CA ASN A 115 11.72 12.64 3.54
C ASN A 115 11.45 14.09 3.97
N CYS A 116 10.18 14.52 3.96
CA CYS A 116 9.79 15.81 4.52
C CYS A 116 10.01 15.85 6.04
N ASP A 117 9.66 14.78 6.76
CA ASP A 117 9.85 14.65 8.20
C ASP A 117 11.34 14.63 8.58
N ILE A 118 12.18 13.90 7.83
CA ILE A 118 13.64 13.91 8.00
C ILE A 118 14.19 15.32 7.78
N THR A 119 13.74 16.02 6.73
CA THR A 119 14.14 17.41 6.45
C THR A 119 13.80 18.33 7.62
N LEU A 120 12.59 18.20 8.18
CA LEU A 120 12.15 18.98 9.33
C LEU A 120 13.01 18.66 10.55
N GLN A 121 13.13 17.39 10.92
CA GLN A 121 13.89 16.94 12.09
C GLN A 121 15.32 17.49 12.07
N TRP A 122 16.01 17.37 10.94
CA TRP A 122 17.38 17.86 10.78
C TRP A 122 17.48 19.38 11.01
N LEU A 123 16.54 20.14 10.45
CA LEU A 123 16.50 21.59 10.64
C LEU A 123 16.18 21.97 12.09
N GLU A 124 15.38 21.18 12.82
CA GLU A 124 15.09 21.42 14.24
C GLU A 124 16.30 21.16 15.13
N GLU A 125 17.10 20.15 14.80
CA GLU A 125 18.33 19.79 15.52
C GLU A 125 19.43 20.85 15.31
N GLU A 126 19.62 21.31 14.07
CA GLU A 126 20.65 22.32 13.73
C GLU A 126 20.25 23.76 14.08
N LEU A 127 18.94 24.04 14.14
CA LEU A 127 18.37 25.36 14.42
C LEU A 127 17.41 25.29 15.63
N PRO A 128 17.95 24.98 16.84
CA PRO A 128 17.14 24.82 18.03
C PRO A 128 16.47 26.14 18.46
N LEU A 129 15.38 26.02 19.20
CA LEU A 129 14.63 27.16 19.74
C LEU A 129 15.48 27.95 20.75
N GLY A 130 15.48 29.27 20.62
CA GLY A 130 16.20 30.17 21.54
C GLY A 130 17.65 30.46 21.15
N GLU A 131 18.18 29.80 20.13
CA GLU A 131 19.53 30.06 19.60
C GLU A 131 19.49 30.88 18.31
N SER A 132 20.55 31.65 18.05
CA SER A 132 20.70 32.46 16.83
C SER A 132 21.48 31.71 15.74
N ASN A 133 21.33 30.38 15.69
CA ASN A 133 22.07 29.54 14.77
C ASN A 133 21.58 29.75 13.33
N ARG A 134 22.48 29.49 12.40
CA ARG A 134 22.20 29.58 10.96
C ARG A 134 23.00 28.53 10.23
N VAL A 135 22.40 27.99 9.17
CA VAL A 135 23.05 27.00 8.32
C VAL A 135 23.05 27.47 6.86
N LEU A 136 24.12 27.19 6.14
CA LEU A 136 24.21 27.51 4.72
C LEU A 136 23.22 26.64 3.94
N LEU A 137 22.38 27.25 3.10
CA LEU A 137 21.35 26.53 2.34
C LEU A 137 21.93 25.39 1.50
N LYS A 138 23.10 25.60 0.88
CA LYS A 138 23.78 24.57 0.10
C LYS A 138 24.15 23.37 0.97
N THR A 139 24.74 23.60 2.15
CA THR A 139 25.11 22.55 3.09
C THR A 139 23.88 21.79 3.57
N ALA A 140 22.82 22.49 3.95
CA ALA A 140 21.56 21.86 4.36
C ALA A 140 20.98 20.96 3.26
N VAL A 141 20.90 21.45 2.02
CA VAL A 141 20.41 20.63 0.89
C VAL A 141 21.29 19.40 0.66
N ASP A 142 22.60 19.55 0.66
CA ASP A 142 23.54 18.45 0.40
C ASP A 142 23.46 17.37 1.51
N THR A 143 23.47 17.78 2.78
CA THR A 143 23.41 16.87 3.94
C THR A 143 22.06 16.17 4.04
N ILE A 144 20.95 16.90 3.98
CA ILE A 144 19.61 16.31 4.07
C ILE A 144 19.35 15.37 2.89
N THR A 145 19.85 15.70 1.68
CA THR A 145 19.74 14.78 0.54
C THR A 145 20.45 13.47 0.81
N PHE A 146 21.63 13.51 1.42
CA PHE A 146 22.36 12.31 1.82
C PHE A 146 21.57 11.50 2.86
N GLU A 147 21.08 12.14 3.93
CA GLU A 147 20.34 11.46 4.99
C GLU A 147 19.02 10.84 4.50
N CYS A 148 18.25 11.54 3.67
CA CYS A 148 17.04 11.00 3.07
C CYS A 148 17.34 9.76 2.22
N LYS A 149 18.41 9.80 1.42
CA LYS A 149 18.87 8.65 0.62
C LYS A 149 19.32 7.49 1.48
N ASP A 150 20.06 7.75 2.56
CA ASP A 150 20.55 6.72 3.47
C ASP A 150 19.40 6.02 4.20
N ARG A 151 18.43 6.79 4.70
CA ARG A 151 17.32 6.26 5.53
C ARG A 151 16.18 5.65 4.73
N THR A 152 15.85 6.21 3.55
CA THR A 152 14.68 5.77 2.76
C THR A 152 15.04 5.13 1.42
N GLY A 153 16.30 5.18 0.99
CA GLY A 153 16.71 4.82 -0.36
C GLY A 153 16.36 5.86 -1.43
N HIS A 154 15.66 6.95 -1.06
CA HIS A 154 15.13 7.97 -1.96
C HIS A 154 15.44 9.38 -1.46
N GLY A 155 15.64 10.33 -2.38
CA GLY A 155 15.90 11.72 -2.02
C GLY A 155 16.62 12.44 -3.15
N SER A 156 15.92 13.34 -3.85
CA SER A 156 16.53 14.20 -4.86
C SER A 156 16.79 15.59 -4.27
N GLN A 157 17.88 16.24 -4.67
CA GLN A 157 18.14 17.62 -4.22
C GLN A 157 16.98 18.57 -4.54
N GLN A 158 16.25 18.33 -5.64
CA GLN A 158 15.09 19.15 -6.00
C GLN A 158 13.94 18.94 -5.01
N SER A 159 13.64 17.69 -4.64
CA SER A 159 12.63 17.39 -3.63
C SER A 159 12.97 18.03 -2.29
N ILE A 160 14.24 17.93 -1.85
CA ILE A 160 14.69 18.53 -0.60
C ILE A 160 14.59 20.07 -0.63
N ARG A 161 14.95 20.71 -1.75
CA ARG A 161 14.73 22.16 -1.92
C ARG A 161 13.26 22.53 -1.78
N ASN A 162 12.35 21.75 -2.37
CA ASN A 162 10.92 21.99 -2.26
C ASN A 162 10.43 21.85 -0.80
N TYR A 163 10.94 20.87 -0.04
CA TYR A 163 10.59 20.72 1.38
C TYR A 163 11.15 21.88 2.22
N ILE A 164 12.39 22.31 1.97
CA ILE A 164 12.96 23.49 2.62
C ILE A 164 12.15 24.74 2.29
N ASP A 165 11.77 24.95 1.03
CA ASP A 165 10.94 26.08 0.61
C ASP A 165 9.55 26.04 1.29
N TYR A 166 8.95 24.86 1.45
CA TYR A 166 7.73 24.67 2.22
C TYR A 166 7.90 25.08 3.69
N LEU A 167 8.97 24.59 4.34
CA LEU A 167 9.29 24.86 5.75
C LEU A 167 9.80 26.29 6.02
N THR A 168 10.26 26.98 4.99
CA THR A 168 10.75 28.38 5.06
C THR A 168 9.82 29.38 4.39
N SER A 169 8.61 28.94 4.02
CA SER A 169 7.62 29.78 3.34
C SER A 169 7.23 31.00 4.18
N SER A 170 6.63 32.00 3.53
CA SER A 170 6.11 33.20 4.20
C SER A 170 4.91 32.91 5.12
N ALA A 171 4.40 31.67 5.14
CA ALA A 171 3.27 31.30 5.99
C ALA A 171 3.60 31.49 7.48
N PRO A 172 2.65 31.95 8.32
CA PRO A 172 2.87 32.16 9.75
C PRO A 172 3.30 30.91 10.50
N LYS A 173 2.87 29.73 10.03
CA LYS A 173 3.18 28.42 10.62
C LYS A 173 4.51 27.83 10.15
N ALA A 174 5.17 28.42 9.16
CA ALA A 174 6.44 27.89 8.67
C ALA A 174 7.55 28.25 9.67
N PRO A 175 8.25 27.28 10.28
CA PRO A 175 9.11 27.50 11.45
C PRO A 175 10.43 28.21 11.12
N PHE A 176 10.85 28.20 9.86
CA PHE A 176 12.15 28.72 9.44
C PHE A 176 12.00 29.84 8.41
N GLU A 177 13.09 30.53 8.12
CA GLU A 177 13.18 31.51 7.04
C GLU A 177 14.53 31.43 6.33
N ILE A 178 14.54 31.80 5.04
CA ILE A 178 15.76 31.96 4.25
C ILE A 178 16.11 33.44 4.17
N PHE A 179 17.36 33.77 4.47
CA PHE A 179 17.88 35.12 4.30
C PHE A 179 19.20 35.11 3.52
N LYS A 180 19.55 36.25 2.93
CA LYS A 180 20.83 36.45 2.24
C LYS A 180 21.80 37.19 3.14
N PHE A 181 23.02 36.68 3.25
CA PHE A 181 24.12 37.32 3.94
C PHE A 181 25.41 37.02 3.16
N ASP A 182 26.24 38.04 2.91
CA ASP A 182 27.50 37.88 2.17
C ASP A 182 27.34 37.10 0.84
N HIS A 183 26.36 37.52 0.02
CA HIS A 183 25.98 36.90 -1.26
C HIS A 183 25.56 35.42 -1.21
N LYS A 184 25.47 34.83 -0.02
CA LYS A 184 25.06 33.44 0.21
C LYS A 184 23.69 33.39 0.89
N ARG A 185 22.97 32.28 0.70
CA ARG A 185 21.67 32.03 1.33
C ARG A 185 21.85 31.15 2.57
N TYR A 186 21.23 31.55 3.66
CA TYR A 186 21.23 30.83 4.93
C TYR A 186 19.80 30.56 5.38
N ILE A 187 19.63 29.48 6.14
CA ILE A 187 18.40 29.14 6.84
C ILE A 187 18.60 29.46 8.32
N ARG A 188 17.59 30.06 8.95
CA ARG A 188 17.50 30.20 10.40
C ARG A 188 16.07 29.98 10.86
N ARG A 189 15.88 29.75 12.16
CA ARG A 189 14.54 29.71 12.76
C ARG A 189 13.94 31.11 12.82
N LYS A 190 12.65 31.24 12.53
CA LYS A 190 11.94 32.53 12.67
C LYS A 190 11.90 32.91 14.14
N GLN A 191 12.21 34.17 14.42
CA GLN A 191 11.92 34.75 15.71
C GLN A 191 10.45 35.15 15.67
N HIS A 192 9.61 34.47 16.46
CA HIS A 192 8.28 34.97 16.72
C HIS A 192 8.43 36.15 17.68
N ASP A 193 8.27 37.36 17.16
CA ASP A 193 8.01 38.53 17.99
C ASP A 193 6.69 38.26 18.72
N ASN A 194 6.75 38.20 20.06
CA ASN A 194 5.56 38.22 20.92
C ASN A 194 4.82 39.55 20.78
#